data_AF-A0A2K3N7M1-F1
#
_entry.id   AF-A0A2K3N7M1-F1
#
_cell.length_a   1.000
_cell.length_b   1.000
_cell.length_c   1.000
_cell.angle_alpha   90.00
_cell.angle_beta   90.00
_cell.angle_gamma   90.00
#
_symmetry.space_group_name_H-M   'P 1'
#
loop_
_entity.id
_entity.type
_entity.pdbx_description
1 polymer ?
#
loop_
_entity_poly.entity_id
_entity_poly.type
_entity_poly.pdbx_seq_one_letter_code
_entity_poly.pdbx_strand_id
1 'polypeptide(L)'
;MNAKMRASSFAVFGALSNYGIGALREAFVEQVHAAIPRLVLHLHDEDSSVRLACRNTLRQVFPLMEIEGLLALLNTSSFLSDHRSDYEDFLRDIAKQFTQHLLSRVDTYMASTVQAFDAPWPIIQANAMYLCSSMLSLSDNQHILADYHTQVFGMLVGQMSRSPDAVVRATCSAALGLLLKSSNSCSWRAVHLDRLDTTIRNHDTAESNNKLATTQ
;
A
#
# COMPACT_ATOMS: atom_id res chain seq x y z
N MET A 1 4.76 -20.56 -13.22
CA MET A 1 3.56 -21.28 -12.72
C MET A 1 2.41 -21.13 -13.70
N ASN A 2 1.73 -22.22 -14.08
CA ASN A 2 0.57 -22.19 -14.99
C ASN A 2 -0.60 -21.43 -14.35
N ALA A 3 -1.36 -20.64 -15.12
CA ALA A 3 -2.50 -19.85 -14.64
C ALA A 3 -3.56 -20.72 -13.93
N LYS A 4 -3.84 -21.93 -14.44
CA LYS A 4 -4.75 -22.88 -13.78
C LYS A 4 -4.26 -23.25 -12.38
N MET A 5 -2.96 -23.48 -12.22
CA MET A 5 -2.37 -23.76 -10.90
C MET A 5 -2.51 -22.55 -9.98
N ARG A 6 -2.23 -21.33 -10.45
CA ARG A 6 -2.41 -20.11 -9.64
C ARG A 6 -3.86 -19.96 -9.19
N ALA A 7 -4.81 -20.05 -10.12
CA ALA A 7 -6.24 -19.93 -9.83
C ALA A 7 -6.71 -20.98 -8.83
N SER A 8 -6.33 -22.24 -9.02
CA SER A 8 -6.65 -23.31 -8.07
C SER A 8 -6.02 -23.08 -6.70
N SER A 9 -4.76 -22.66 -6.62
CA SER A 9 -4.09 -22.37 -5.35
C SER A 9 -4.80 -21.25 -4.58
N PHE A 10 -5.16 -20.14 -5.24
CA PHE A 10 -5.90 -19.06 -4.59
C PHE A 10 -7.28 -19.52 -4.13
N ALA A 11 -8.02 -20.25 -4.97
CA ALA A 11 -9.35 -20.74 -4.64
C ALA A 11 -9.33 -21.72 -3.45
N VAL A 12 -8.35 -22.64 -3.41
CA VAL A 12 -8.16 -23.56 -2.28
C VAL A 12 -7.82 -22.78 -1.02
N PHE A 13 -6.91 -21.80 -1.09
CA PHE A 13 -6.58 -20.97 0.07
C PHE A 13 -7.81 -20.24 0.62
N GLY A 14 -8.67 -19.72 -0.26
CA GLY A 14 -9.98 -19.17 0.14
C GLY A 14 -10.83 -20.21 0.85
N ALA A 15 -11.04 -21.38 0.23
CA ALA A 15 -11.89 -22.43 0.79
C ALA A 15 -11.42 -22.92 2.17
N LEU A 16 -10.12 -22.84 2.46
CA LEU A 16 -9.55 -23.16 3.77
C LEU A 16 -10.02 -22.23 4.89
N SER A 17 -10.54 -21.04 4.57
CA SER A 17 -11.10 -20.11 5.57
C SER A 17 -12.23 -20.72 6.39
N ASN A 18 -12.99 -21.64 5.79
CA ASN A 18 -14.07 -22.37 6.48
C ASN A 18 -13.58 -23.25 7.64
N TYR A 19 -12.28 -23.58 7.64
CA TYR A 19 -11.63 -24.39 8.68
C TYR A 19 -10.77 -23.56 9.63
N GLY A 20 -10.56 -22.27 9.34
CA GLY A 20 -9.84 -21.31 10.19
C GLY A 20 -10.66 -20.81 11.37
N ILE A 21 -11.30 -21.73 12.11
CA ILE A 21 -12.21 -21.43 13.23
C ILE A 21 -11.67 -21.99 14.55
N GLY A 22 -12.23 -21.53 15.68
CA GLY A 22 -11.87 -22.02 17.01
C GLY A 22 -10.36 -21.87 17.27
N ALA A 23 -9.72 -22.95 17.73
CA ALA A 23 -8.30 -22.97 18.07
C ALA A 23 -7.36 -22.72 16.86
N LEU A 24 -7.83 -22.90 15.62
CA LEU A 24 -7.03 -22.68 14.41
C LEU A 24 -7.14 -21.25 13.86
N ARG A 25 -8.05 -20.43 14.40
CA ARG A 25 -8.38 -19.11 13.86
C ARG A 25 -7.17 -18.20 13.77
N GLU A 26 -6.42 -18.04 14.85
CA GLU A 26 -5.27 -17.12 14.86
C GLU A 26 -4.19 -17.56 13.88
N ALA A 27 -3.81 -18.84 13.89
CA ALA A 27 -2.83 -19.38 12.95
C ALA A 27 -3.25 -19.19 11.49
N PHE A 28 -4.55 -19.34 11.19
CA PHE A 28 -5.06 -19.10 9.85
C PHE A 28 -5.05 -17.61 9.47
N VAL A 29 -5.41 -16.72 10.40
CA VAL A 29 -5.33 -15.26 10.18
C VAL A 29 -3.89 -14.82 9.89
N GLU A 30 -2.89 -15.41 10.53
CA GLU A 30 -1.48 -15.18 10.18
C GLU A 30 -1.16 -15.60 8.73
N GLN A 31 -1.70 -16.73 8.27
CA GLN A 31 -1.56 -17.14 6.87
C GLN A 31 -2.28 -16.19 5.91
N VAL A 32 -3.43 -15.64 6.32
CA VAL A 32 -4.14 -14.59 5.56
C VAL A 32 -3.25 -13.37 5.39
N HIS A 33 -2.63 -12.87 6.47
CA HIS A 33 -1.67 -11.77 6.39
C HIS A 33 -0.50 -12.09 5.44
N ALA A 34 0.07 -13.29 5.51
CA ALA A 34 1.15 -13.69 4.62
C ALA A 34 0.74 -13.73 3.13
N ALA A 35 -0.51 -14.12 2.84
CA ALA A 35 -1.03 -14.28 1.48
C ALA A 35 -1.56 -12.98 0.86
N ILE A 36 -1.99 -12.01 1.67
CA ILE A 36 -2.67 -10.78 1.21
C ILE A 36 -1.91 -10.05 0.10
N PRO A 37 -0.60 -9.73 0.24
CA PRO A 37 0.10 -9.01 -0.80
C PRO A 37 -0.03 -9.75 -2.14
N ARG A 38 0.22 -11.05 -2.17
CA ARG A 38 0.14 -11.84 -3.40
C ARG A 38 -1.28 -11.92 -3.97
N LEU A 39 -2.31 -12.04 -3.14
CA LEU A 39 -3.72 -12.00 -3.58
C LEU A 39 -4.06 -10.65 -4.22
N VAL A 40 -3.67 -9.54 -3.58
CA VAL A 40 -3.93 -8.18 -4.07
C VAL A 40 -3.22 -7.94 -5.41
N LEU A 41 -1.99 -8.43 -5.57
CA LEU A 41 -1.24 -8.30 -6.82
C LEU A 41 -1.84 -9.10 -7.98
N HIS A 42 -2.57 -10.18 -7.70
CA HIS A 42 -3.20 -11.03 -8.72
C HIS A 42 -4.68 -10.70 -8.96
N LEU A 43 -5.26 -9.74 -8.24
CA LEU A 43 -6.60 -9.23 -8.52
C LEU A 43 -6.75 -8.68 -9.94
N HIS A 44 -5.66 -8.16 -10.50
CA HIS A 44 -5.56 -7.74 -11.89
C HIS A 44 -4.46 -8.56 -12.61
N ASP A 45 -4.68 -9.86 -12.71
CA ASP A 45 -3.92 -10.81 -13.56
C ASP A 45 -4.45 -10.79 -15.01
N GLU A 46 -3.61 -11.16 -15.98
CA GLU A 46 -4.00 -11.33 -17.38
C GLU A 46 -5.06 -12.43 -17.54
N ASP A 47 -4.97 -13.50 -16.74
CA ASP A 47 -5.91 -14.61 -16.76
C ASP A 47 -7.14 -14.32 -15.88
N SER A 48 -8.32 -14.34 -16.50
CA SER A 48 -9.59 -14.03 -15.83
C SER A 48 -9.96 -15.04 -14.73
N SER A 49 -9.51 -16.29 -14.84
CA SER A 49 -9.75 -17.31 -13.80
C SER A 49 -8.94 -17.00 -12.54
N VAL A 50 -7.72 -16.45 -12.69
CA VAL A 50 -6.90 -16.01 -11.57
C VAL A 50 -7.54 -14.80 -10.89
N ARG A 51 -7.99 -13.80 -11.68
CA ARG A 51 -8.70 -12.63 -11.12
C ARG A 51 -9.91 -13.03 -10.31
N LEU A 52 -10.75 -13.91 -10.86
CA LEU A 52 -11.94 -14.41 -10.18
C LEU A 52 -11.59 -15.17 -8.89
N ALA A 53 -10.58 -16.04 -8.93
CA ALA A 53 -10.12 -16.76 -7.75
C ALA A 53 -9.65 -15.78 -6.65
N CYS A 54 -8.81 -14.79 -6.98
CA CYS A 54 -8.35 -13.80 -6.01
C CYS A 54 -9.51 -12.99 -5.41
N ARG A 55 -10.47 -12.52 -6.22
CA ARG A 55 -11.65 -11.79 -5.72
C ARG A 55 -12.47 -12.63 -4.75
N ASN A 56 -12.73 -13.89 -5.10
CA ASN A 56 -13.51 -14.80 -4.26
C ASN A 56 -12.77 -15.12 -2.95
N THR A 57 -11.46 -15.34 -3.03
CA THR A 57 -10.62 -15.58 -1.86
C THR A 57 -10.60 -14.38 -0.92
N LEU A 58 -10.44 -13.16 -1.44
CA LEU A 58 -10.45 -11.95 -0.60
C LEU A 58 -11.80 -11.75 0.11
N ARG A 59 -12.94 -12.04 -0.56
CA ARG A 59 -14.26 -12.03 0.09
C ARG A 59 -14.36 -13.02 1.24
N GLN A 60 -13.66 -14.15 1.17
CA GLN A 60 -13.68 -15.18 2.19
C GLN A 60 -12.74 -14.88 3.36
N VAL A 61 -11.60 -14.22 3.12
CA VAL A 61 -10.57 -14.03 4.16
C VAL A 61 -10.60 -12.66 4.83
N PHE A 62 -11.05 -11.58 4.15
CA PHE A 62 -11.14 -10.25 4.79
C PHE A 62 -12.07 -10.20 6.03
N PRO A 63 -13.21 -10.90 6.07
CA PRO A 63 -14.02 -10.98 7.29
C PRO A 63 -13.29 -11.53 8.51
N LEU A 64 -12.26 -12.36 8.31
CA LEU A 64 -11.49 -12.93 9.42
C LEU A 64 -10.54 -11.92 10.08
N MET A 65 -10.25 -10.81 9.40
CA MET A 65 -9.33 -9.78 9.89
C MET A 65 -10.03 -8.73 10.75
N GLU A 66 -11.37 -8.69 10.73
CA GLU A 66 -12.18 -7.77 11.56
C GLU A 66 -11.85 -6.28 11.35
N ILE A 67 -11.45 -5.91 10.12
CA ILE A 67 -11.21 -4.52 9.71
C ILE A 67 -12.36 -4.07 8.82
N GLU A 68 -13.24 -3.23 9.36
CA GLU A 68 -14.43 -2.72 8.65
C GLU A 68 -14.07 -2.07 7.32
N GLY A 69 -12.97 -1.31 7.28
CA GLY A 69 -12.51 -0.66 6.06
C GLY A 69 -12.12 -1.65 4.95
N LEU A 70 -11.56 -2.82 5.28
CA LEU A 70 -11.30 -3.87 4.28
C LEU A 70 -12.59 -4.50 3.77
N LEU A 71 -13.59 -4.66 4.63
CA LEU A 71 -14.92 -5.16 4.23
C LEU A 71 -15.64 -4.19 3.28
N ALA A 72 -15.52 -2.88 3.53
CA ALA A 72 -16.10 -1.86 2.68
C ALA A 72 -15.54 -1.93 1.24
N LEU A 73 -14.25 -2.22 1.08
CA LEU A 73 -13.61 -2.35 -0.24
C LEU A 73 -14.19 -3.49 -1.09
N LEU A 74 -14.72 -4.55 -0.48
CA LEU A 74 -15.27 -5.70 -1.23
C LEU A 74 -16.51 -5.35 -2.08
N ASN A 75 -17.13 -4.20 -1.80
CA ASN A 75 -18.35 -3.74 -2.45
C ASN A 75 -18.13 -2.51 -3.35
N THR A 76 -16.90 -2.03 -3.50
CA THR A 76 -16.62 -0.89 -4.37
C THR A 76 -16.64 -1.29 -5.84
N SER A 77 -17.00 -0.35 -6.72
CA SER A 77 -16.86 -0.57 -8.18
C SER A 77 -15.42 -0.89 -8.57
N SER A 78 -14.44 -0.27 -7.90
CA SER A 78 -13.02 -0.49 -8.11
C SER A 78 -12.57 -1.94 -7.88
N PHE A 79 -13.14 -2.62 -6.89
CA PHE A 79 -12.83 -4.04 -6.61
C PHE A 79 -13.51 -5.01 -7.59
N LEU A 80 -14.69 -4.64 -8.12
CA LEU A 80 -15.48 -5.47 -9.02
C LEU A 80 -15.05 -5.34 -10.49
N SER A 81 -14.37 -4.25 -10.83
CA SER A 81 -13.96 -3.92 -12.18
C SER A 81 -12.79 -4.80 -12.68
N ASP A 82 -12.75 -5.00 -13.99
CA ASP A 82 -11.59 -5.58 -14.69
C ASP A 82 -10.74 -4.48 -15.38
N HIS A 83 -11.07 -3.19 -15.18
CA HIS A 83 -10.30 -2.07 -15.72
C HIS A 83 -9.08 -1.73 -14.86
N ARG A 84 -7.94 -1.47 -15.52
CA ARG A 84 -6.67 -1.14 -14.86
C ARG A 84 -6.76 0.09 -13.96
N SER A 85 -7.40 1.16 -14.43
CA SER A 85 -7.57 2.41 -13.66
C SER A 85 -8.35 2.18 -12.37
N ASP A 86 -9.44 1.43 -12.47
CA ASP A 86 -10.30 1.10 -11.33
C ASP A 86 -9.55 0.23 -10.32
N TYR A 87 -8.74 -0.72 -10.80
CA TYR A 87 -7.87 -1.51 -9.92
C TYR A 87 -6.77 -0.65 -9.27
N GLU A 88 -6.19 0.32 -9.96
CA GLU A 88 -5.25 1.28 -9.36
C GLU A 88 -5.93 2.12 -8.27
N ASP A 89 -7.19 2.51 -8.45
CA ASP A 89 -7.99 3.17 -7.41
C ASP A 89 -8.16 2.26 -6.19
N PHE A 90 -8.53 0.99 -6.41
CA PHE A 90 -8.58 -0.02 -5.35
C PHE A 90 -7.23 -0.18 -4.62
N LEU A 91 -6.10 -0.16 -5.34
CA LEU A 91 -4.78 -0.27 -4.71
C LEU A 91 -4.47 0.90 -3.78
N ARG A 92 -4.89 2.12 -4.12
CA ARG A 92 -4.72 3.28 -3.23
C ARG A 92 -5.60 3.17 -2.00
N ASP A 93 -6.84 2.71 -2.17
CA ASP A 93 -7.78 2.54 -1.06
C ASP A 93 -7.34 1.43 -0.09
N ILE A 94 -6.87 0.29 -0.60
CA ILE A 94 -6.36 -0.78 0.26
C ILE A 94 -5.01 -0.43 0.90
N ALA A 95 -4.13 0.30 0.20
CA ALA A 95 -2.90 0.82 0.79
C ALA A 95 -3.20 1.71 2.00
N LYS A 96 -4.23 2.56 1.90
CA LYS A 96 -4.71 3.36 3.04
C LYS A 96 -5.17 2.49 4.21
N GLN A 97 -5.89 1.39 3.95
CA GLN A 97 -6.28 0.46 5.01
C GLN A 97 -5.07 -0.18 5.69
N PHE A 98 -4.05 -0.56 4.92
CA PHE A 98 -2.82 -1.15 5.47
C PHE A 98 -2.05 -0.15 6.32
N THR A 99 -1.85 1.07 5.85
CA THR A 99 -1.07 2.09 6.57
C THR A 99 -1.82 2.69 7.75
N GLN A 100 -3.14 2.56 7.84
CA GLN A 100 -3.93 3.10 8.97
C GLN A 100 -4.27 2.04 10.03
N HIS A 101 -4.56 0.80 9.62
CA HIS A 101 -5.09 -0.21 10.53
C HIS A 101 -4.15 -1.40 10.76
N LEU A 102 -3.10 -1.55 9.94
CA LEU A 102 -2.19 -2.70 9.99
C LEU A 102 -0.72 -2.28 10.14
N LEU A 103 -0.47 -1.23 10.93
CA LEU A 103 0.86 -0.62 11.12
C LEU A 103 1.96 -1.63 11.44
N SER A 104 1.70 -2.61 12.31
CA SER A 104 2.66 -3.67 12.68
C SER A 104 2.99 -4.64 11.55
N ARG A 105 2.21 -4.65 10.45
CA ARG A 105 2.37 -5.54 9.30
C ARG A 105 2.85 -4.82 8.05
N VAL A 106 2.85 -3.49 8.03
CA VAL A 106 3.24 -2.68 6.86
C VAL A 106 4.62 -3.09 6.35
N ASP A 107 5.59 -3.30 7.24
CA ASP A 107 6.93 -3.75 6.86
C ASP A 107 6.90 -5.10 6.12
N THR A 108 6.23 -6.12 6.69
CA THR A 108 6.09 -7.43 6.06
C THR A 108 5.35 -7.36 4.72
N TYR A 109 4.35 -6.50 4.60
CA TYR A 109 3.62 -6.28 3.35
C TYR A 109 4.48 -5.60 2.31
N MET A 110 5.26 -4.59 2.69
CA MET A 110 6.24 -3.93 1.82
C MET A 110 7.27 -4.92 1.33
N ALA A 111 7.90 -5.70 2.21
CA ALA A 111 8.87 -6.73 1.85
C ALA A 111 8.30 -7.75 0.87
N SER A 112 7.11 -8.30 1.15
CA SER A 112 6.44 -9.27 0.26
C SER A 112 6.07 -8.68 -1.11
N THR A 113 5.70 -7.40 -1.14
CA THR A 113 5.36 -6.69 -2.39
C THR A 113 6.60 -6.36 -3.20
N VAL A 114 7.70 -5.92 -2.58
CA VAL A 114 8.99 -5.65 -3.25
C VAL A 114 9.55 -6.94 -3.88
N GLN A 115 9.42 -8.08 -3.21
CA GLN A 115 9.79 -9.38 -3.80
C GLN A 115 8.99 -9.73 -5.08
N ALA A 116 7.87 -9.07 -5.35
CA ALA A 116 7.10 -9.27 -6.57
C ALA A 116 7.61 -8.44 -7.75
N PHE A 117 8.60 -7.56 -7.56
CA PHE A 117 9.22 -6.80 -8.64
C PHE A 117 9.97 -7.71 -9.63
N ASP A 118 10.46 -8.84 -9.15
CA ASP A 118 11.15 -9.85 -9.97
C ASP A 118 10.21 -10.95 -10.49
N ALA A 119 8.88 -10.77 -10.35
CA ALA A 119 7.91 -11.75 -10.84
C ALA A 119 8.03 -11.90 -12.38
N PRO A 120 7.88 -13.11 -12.95
CA PRO A 120 8.00 -13.31 -14.40
C PRO A 120 6.82 -12.73 -15.21
N TRP A 121 5.81 -12.15 -14.55
CA TRP A 121 4.62 -11.59 -15.17
C TRP A 121 4.66 -10.06 -15.08
N PRO A 122 4.80 -9.34 -16.22
CA PRO A 122 4.93 -7.89 -16.20
C PRO A 122 3.77 -7.17 -15.50
N ILE A 123 2.53 -7.68 -15.64
CA ILE A 123 1.38 -7.11 -14.95
C ILE A 123 1.52 -7.21 -13.42
N ILE A 124 2.08 -8.30 -12.90
CA ILE A 124 2.28 -8.50 -11.46
C ILE A 124 3.38 -7.59 -10.93
N GLN A 125 4.45 -7.39 -11.71
CA GLN A 125 5.49 -6.39 -11.39
C GLN A 125 4.87 -4.98 -11.30
N ALA A 126 4.08 -4.60 -12.31
CA ALA A 126 3.41 -3.30 -12.35
C ALA A 126 2.48 -3.11 -11.14
N ASN A 127 1.65 -4.11 -10.83
CA ASN A 127 0.76 -4.10 -9.67
C ASN A 127 1.55 -3.89 -8.37
N ALA A 128 2.69 -4.56 -8.24
CA ALA A 128 3.55 -4.48 -7.06
C ALA A 128 4.16 -3.09 -6.88
N MET A 129 4.71 -2.53 -7.96
CA MET A 129 5.31 -1.20 -7.96
C MET A 129 4.29 -0.13 -7.59
N TYR A 130 3.06 -0.23 -8.10
CA TYR A 130 2.00 0.70 -7.77
C TYR A 130 1.54 0.58 -6.32
N LEU A 131 1.37 -0.65 -5.80
CA LEU A 131 0.96 -0.89 -4.41
C LEU A 131 2.03 -0.39 -3.42
N CYS A 132 3.31 -0.74 -3.63
CA CYS A 132 4.42 -0.23 -2.81
C CYS A 132 4.45 1.30 -2.79
N SER A 133 4.31 1.93 -3.96
CA SER A 133 4.35 3.39 -4.05
C SER A 133 3.14 4.05 -3.41
N SER A 134 1.95 3.42 -3.51
CA SER A 134 0.75 3.87 -2.81
C SER A 134 0.93 3.81 -1.29
N MET A 135 1.44 2.69 -0.76
CA MET A 135 1.72 2.53 0.67
C MET A 135 2.76 3.54 1.16
N LEU A 136 3.86 3.74 0.41
CA LEU A 136 4.89 4.72 0.74
C LEU A 136 4.36 6.16 0.72
N SER A 137 3.56 6.51 -0.28
CA SER A 137 2.98 7.86 -0.40
C SER A 137 2.01 8.22 0.72
N LEU A 138 1.46 7.21 1.41
CA LEU A 138 0.51 7.33 2.51
C LEU A 138 1.15 7.04 3.89
N SER A 139 2.44 6.70 3.94
CA SER A 139 3.10 6.30 5.18
C SER A 139 3.74 7.50 5.87
N ASP A 140 3.35 7.74 7.13
CA ASP A 140 4.04 8.68 8.02
C ASP A 140 5.14 8.00 8.87
N ASN A 141 5.27 6.67 8.75
CA ASN A 141 6.26 5.88 9.50
C ASN A 141 7.66 6.08 8.92
N GLN A 142 8.52 6.78 9.67
CA GLN A 142 9.88 7.12 9.27
C GLN A 142 10.77 5.90 9.02
N HIS A 143 10.56 4.79 9.74
CA HIS A 143 11.32 3.56 9.52
C HIS A 143 10.99 2.96 8.15
N ILE A 144 9.69 2.84 7.83
CA ILE A 144 9.24 2.35 6.52
C ILE A 144 9.76 3.24 5.38
N LEU A 145 9.70 4.56 5.57
CA LEU A 145 10.22 5.51 4.57
C LEU A 145 11.73 5.36 4.39
N ALA A 146 12.50 5.25 5.49
CA ALA A 146 13.95 5.11 5.43
C ALA A 146 14.40 3.84 4.71
N ASP A 147 13.73 2.71 4.96
CA ASP A 147 14.13 1.42 4.40
C ASP A 147 13.75 1.27 2.93
N TYR A 148 12.55 1.71 2.56
CA TYR A 148 11.97 1.35 1.26
C TYR A 148 11.97 2.50 0.24
N HIS A 149 11.96 3.77 0.67
CA HIS A 149 11.73 4.88 -0.28
C HIS A 149 12.81 4.94 -1.36
N THR A 150 14.09 4.95 -0.97
CA THR A 150 15.21 5.02 -1.93
C THR A 150 15.26 3.80 -2.84
N GLN A 151 15.03 2.60 -2.28
CA GLN A 151 15.02 1.35 -3.03
C GLN A 151 13.92 1.33 -4.08
N VAL A 152 12.67 1.61 -3.67
CA VAL A 152 11.51 1.61 -4.56
C VAL A 152 11.66 2.71 -5.60
N PHE A 153 12.03 3.94 -5.21
CA PHE A 153 12.23 5.05 -6.14
C PHE A 153 13.27 4.70 -7.22
N GLY A 154 14.43 4.17 -6.83
CA GLY A 154 15.48 3.76 -7.76
C GLY A 154 15.02 2.67 -8.73
N MET A 155 14.25 1.69 -8.22
CA MET A 155 13.65 0.64 -9.06
C MET A 155 12.69 1.23 -10.10
N LEU A 156 11.79 2.12 -9.70
CA LEU A 156 10.82 2.73 -10.60
C LEU A 156 11.52 3.51 -11.71
N VAL A 157 12.54 4.32 -11.39
CA VAL A 157 13.31 5.07 -12.39
C VAL A 157 14.01 4.12 -13.36
N GLY A 158 14.65 3.06 -12.86
CA GLY A 158 15.30 2.06 -13.69
C GLY A 158 14.34 1.36 -14.65
N GLN A 159 13.20 0.89 -14.13
CA GLN A 159 12.19 0.15 -14.89
C GLN A 159 11.44 1.05 -15.88
N MET A 160 11.13 2.30 -15.52
CA MET A 160 10.51 3.27 -16.43
C MET A 160 11.33 3.49 -17.71
N SER A 161 12.67 3.50 -17.61
CA SER A 161 13.55 3.71 -18.76
C SER A 161 13.94 2.43 -19.51
N ARG A 162 13.97 1.29 -18.82
CA ARG A 162 14.63 0.07 -19.36
C ARG A 162 13.72 -1.14 -19.49
N SER A 163 12.56 -1.16 -18.86
CA SER A 163 11.65 -2.32 -18.95
C SER A 163 11.21 -2.53 -20.41
N PRO A 164 11.23 -3.76 -20.93
CA PRO A 164 10.69 -4.06 -22.25
C PRO A 164 9.16 -3.90 -22.30
N ASP A 165 8.49 -4.04 -21.16
CA ASP A 165 7.04 -4.07 -21.06
C ASP A 165 6.44 -2.67 -20.89
N ALA A 166 5.57 -2.28 -21.82
CA ALA A 166 4.94 -0.96 -21.79
C ALA A 166 4.11 -0.71 -20.52
N VAL A 167 3.45 -1.76 -20.00
CA VAL A 167 2.65 -1.68 -18.77
C VAL A 167 3.51 -1.35 -17.56
N VAL A 168 4.70 -1.96 -17.45
CA VAL A 168 5.64 -1.69 -16.36
C VAL A 168 6.13 -0.24 -16.47
N ARG A 169 6.56 0.20 -17.66
CA ARG A 169 7.01 1.60 -17.86
C ARG A 169 5.94 2.63 -17.49
N ALA A 170 4.71 2.43 -17.97
CA ALA A 170 3.59 3.34 -17.70
C ALA A 170 3.25 3.38 -16.20
N THR A 171 3.18 2.21 -15.55
CA THR A 171 2.91 2.13 -14.11
C THR A 171 4.05 2.72 -13.28
N CYS A 172 5.32 2.53 -13.65
CA CYS A 172 6.43 3.19 -12.97
C CYS A 172 6.32 4.71 -13.02
N SER A 173 5.93 5.27 -14.18
CA SER A 173 5.72 6.71 -14.32
C SER A 173 4.59 7.22 -13.41
N ALA A 174 3.44 6.53 -13.39
CA ALA A 174 2.33 6.87 -12.51
C ALA A 174 2.71 6.76 -11.02
N ALA A 175 3.40 5.67 -10.64
CA ALA A 175 3.86 5.41 -9.28
C ALA A 175 4.89 6.44 -8.80
N LEU A 176 5.82 6.88 -9.66
CA LEU A 176 6.73 7.99 -9.36
C LEU A 176 5.97 9.28 -9.11
N GLY A 177 4.91 9.54 -9.88
CA GLY A 177 4.02 10.68 -9.66
C GLY A 177 3.40 10.69 -8.25
N LEU A 178 3.00 9.52 -7.73
CA LEU A 178 2.49 9.39 -6.37
C LEU A 178 3.54 9.80 -5.33
N LEU A 179 4.75 9.25 -5.43
CA LEU A 179 5.85 9.51 -4.49
C LEU A 179 6.28 10.99 -4.50
N LEU A 180 6.42 11.59 -5.68
CA LEU A 180 6.82 12.99 -5.79
C LEU A 180 5.76 13.93 -5.20
N LYS A 181 4.47 13.64 -5.42
CA LYS A 181 3.37 14.42 -4.85
C LYS A 181 3.36 14.36 -3.32
N SER A 182 3.60 13.19 -2.73
CA SER A 182 3.66 13.04 -1.28
C SER A 182 4.88 13.73 -0.67
N SER A 183 6.06 13.58 -1.28
CA SER A 183 7.30 14.25 -0.79
C SER A 183 7.15 15.77 -0.76
N ASN A 184 6.53 16.34 -1.79
CA ASN A 184 6.21 17.77 -1.82
C ASN A 184 5.25 18.15 -0.67
N SER A 185 4.19 17.38 -0.45
CA SER A 185 3.24 17.64 0.65
C SER A 185 3.92 17.61 2.03
N CYS A 186 4.82 16.66 2.28
CA CYS A 186 5.62 16.62 3.51
C CYS A 186 6.55 17.83 3.62
N SER A 187 7.22 18.24 2.53
CA SER A 187 8.07 19.43 2.50
C SER A 187 7.29 20.70 2.85
N TRP A 188 6.08 20.89 2.30
CA TRP A 188 5.22 22.03 2.63
C TRP A 188 4.74 22.00 4.09
N ARG A 189 4.41 20.83 4.63
CA ARG A 189 4.02 20.67 6.05
C ARG A 189 5.18 20.97 7.00
N ALA A 190 6.39 20.53 6.67
CA ALA A 190 7.59 20.81 7.46
C ALA A 190 7.90 22.32 7.50
N VAL A 191 7.85 23.00 6.35
CA VAL A 191 8.04 24.46 6.25
C VAL A 191 6.97 25.23 7.03
N HIS A 192 5.72 24.77 6.99
CA HIS A 192 4.64 25.42 7.75
C HIS A 192 4.80 25.24 9.27
N LEU A 193 5.25 24.07 9.72
CA LEU A 193 5.47 23.80 11.15
C LEU A 193 6.63 24.66 11.69
N ASP A 194 7.72 24.77 10.96
CA ASP A 194 8.86 25.63 11.32
C ASP A 194 8.45 27.11 11.38
N ARG A 195 7.53 27.55 10.51
CA ARG A 195 6.96 28.90 10.53
C ARG A 195 6.05 29.16 11.74
N LEU A 196 5.32 28.17 12.21
CA LEU A 196 4.50 28.28 13.42
C LEU A 196 5.38 28.31 14.67
N ASP A 197 6.39 27.44 14.75
CA ASP A 197 7.32 27.38 15.89
C ASP A 197 8.15 28.65 16.03
N THR A 198 8.56 29.25 14.91
CA THR A 198 9.21 30.57 14.91
C THR A 198 8.27 31.68 15.35
N THR A 199 6.99 31.63 14.97
CA THR A 199 5.99 32.62 15.39
C THR A 199 5.70 32.54 16.89
N ILE A 200 5.59 31.33 17.45
CA ILE A 200 5.40 31.09 18.89
C ILE A 200 6.62 31.57 19.67
N ARG A 201 7.84 31.20 19.24
CA ARG A 201 9.08 31.69 19.87
C ARG A 201 9.21 33.22 19.85
N ASN A 202 8.77 33.87 18.78
CA ASN A 202 8.77 35.33 18.66
C ASN A 202 7.71 35.99 19.56
N HIS A 203 6.58 35.33 19.81
CA HIS A 203 5.56 35.81 20.74
C HIS A 203 6.01 35.67 22.21
N ASP A 204 6.65 34.55 22.57
CA ASP A 204 7.16 34.31 23.93
C ASP A 204 8.30 35.28 24.31
N THR A 205 9.16 35.62 23.34
CA THR A 205 10.21 36.63 23.53
C THR A 205 9.65 38.05 23.62
N ALA A 206 8.58 38.37 22.87
CA ALA A 206 7.91 39.66 22.97
C ALA A 206 7.18 39.84 24.32
N GLU A 207 6.50 38.81 24.83
CA GLU A 207 5.85 38.85 26.16
C GLU A 207 6.86 38.96 27.31
N SER A 208 8.00 38.28 27.20
CA SER A 208 9.07 38.37 28.19
C SER A 208 9.68 39.77 28.26
N ASN A 209 9.87 40.44 27.12
CA ASN A 209 10.38 41.81 27.06
C ASN A 209 9.36 42.84 27.60
N ASN A 210 8.07 42.59 27.45
CA ASN A 210 7.03 43.52 27.92
C ASN A 210 6.82 43.45 29.45
N LYS A 211 7.08 42.30 30.08
CA LYS A 211 7.06 42.14 31.55
C LYS A 211 8.25 42.82 32.25
N LEU A 212 9.39 42.95 31.57
CA LEU A 212 10.55 43.71 32.10
C LEU A 212 10.37 45.23 32.01
N ALA A 213 9.51 45.73 31.12
CA ALA A 213 9.30 47.17 30.93
C ALA A 213 8.26 47.80 31.88
N THR A 214 7.47 46.99 32.61
CA THR A 214 6.39 47.46 33.49
C THR A 214 6.72 47.48 34.98
N THR A 215 7.98 47.27 35.37
CA THR A 215 8.43 47.27 36.78
C THR A 215 9.29 48.49 37.18
N GLN A 216 9.14 49.63 36.51
CA GLN A 216 9.70 50.92 36.97
C GLN A 216 8.60 51.92 37.30
#